data_AF-A0AAD7G3L4-F1
#
_entry.id   AF-A0AAD7G3L4-F1
#
_cell.length_a   1.000
_cell.length_b   1.000
_cell.length_c   1.000
_cell.angle_alpha   90.00
_cell.angle_beta   90.00
_cell.angle_gamma   90.00
#
_symmetry.space_group_name_H-M   'P 1'
#
loop_
_entity.id
_entity.type
_entity.pdbx_description
1 polymer ?
#
loop_
_entity_poly.entity_id
_entity_poly.type
_entity_poly.pdbx_seq_one_letter_code
_entity_poly.pdbx_strand_id
1 'polypeptide(L)'
;QHYRAQVNRIKKISAVVHPGLQNTFANEAMALIKASDYPEFMRKVELLIKKFPKAEGWVRWWARKYHAKMLFKPFCEMLVEDWNSMPSTTNPQESQH
;
A
#
# COMPACT_ATOMS: atom_id res chain seq x y z
N GLN A 1 1.79 12.24 -1.86
CA GLN A 1 0.32 12.49 -1.78
C GLN A 1 -0.53 11.33 -2.33
N HIS A 2 -0.04 10.54 -3.29
CA HIS A 2 -0.79 9.48 -3.98
C HIS A 2 -1.40 8.41 -3.06
N TYR A 3 -0.72 7.97 -2.00
CA TYR A 3 -1.24 6.95 -1.11
C TYR A 3 -2.51 7.38 -0.37
N ARG A 4 -2.50 8.56 0.28
CA ARG A 4 -3.67 9.09 1.00
C ARG A 4 -4.86 9.28 0.06
N ALA A 5 -4.61 9.72 -1.17
CA ALA A 5 -5.65 9.84 -2.20
C ALA A 5 -6.24 8.47 -2.57
N GLN A 6 -5.39 7.46 -2.78
CA GLN A 6 -5.82 6.09 -3.09
C GLN A 6 -6.57 5.44 -1.91
N VAL A 7 -6.16 5.66 -0.66
CA VAL A 7 -6.91 5.23 0.53
C VAL A 7 -8.32 5.84 0.52
N ASN A 8 -8.43 7.15 0.26
CA ASN A 8 -9.72 7.83 0.16
C ASN A 8 -10.59 7.35 -1.01
N ARG A 9 -9.97 6.87 -2.09
CA ARG A 9 -10.69 6.25 -3.22
C ARG A 9 -11.21 4.87 -2.84
N ILE A 10 -10.33 3.97 -2.38
CA ILE A 10 -10.69 2.58 -2.07
C ILE A 10 -11.72 2.50 -0.95
N LYS A 11 -11.61 3.33 0.10
CA LYS A 11 -12.60 3.33 1.18
C LYS A 11 -14.02 3.62 0.70
N LYS A 12 -14.20 4.36 -0.39
CA LYS A 12 -15.52 4.71 -0.94
C LYS A 12 -16.09 3.64 -1.87
N ILE A 13 -15.29 2.66 -2.29
CA ILE A 13 -15.75 1.57 -3.15
C ILE A 13 -16.47 0.55 -2.26
N SER A 14 -17.79 0.65 -2.16
CA SER A 14 -18.64 -0.20 -1.31
C SER A 14 -18.51 -1.70 -1.60
N ALA A 15 -18.20 -2.05 -2.86
CA ALA A 15 -17.93 -3.42 -3.27
C ALA A 15 -16.66 -4.02 -2.62
N VAL A 16 -15.69 -3.17 -2.27
CA VAL A 16 -14.39 -3.54 -1.69
C VAL A 16 -14.36 -3.32 -0.18
N VAL A 17 -14.87 -2.18 0.29
CA VAL A 17 -14.94 -1.80 1.70
C VAL A 17 -16.38 -1.52 2.08
N HIS A 18 -16.90 -2.26 3.07
CA HIS A 18 -18.26 -2.04 3.55
C HIS A 18 -18.45 -0.58 4.03
N PRO A 19 -19.57 0.10 3.73
CA PRO A 19 -19.80 1.50 4.13
C PRO A 19 -19.64 1.78 5.63
N GLY A 20 -20.02 0.82 6.50
CA GLY A 20 -19.81 0.93 7.95
C GLY A 20 -18.35 0.78 8.42
N LEU A 21 -17.44 0.34 7.54
CA LEU A 21 -16.03 0.07 7.86
C LEU A 21 -15.06 1.02 7.15
N GLN A 22 -15.53 2.05 6.45
CA GLN A 22 -14.68 2.96 5.68
C GLN A 22 -13.65 3.70 6.54
N ASN A 23 -14.06 4.15 7.72
CA ASN A 23 -13.17 4.82 8.67
C ASN A 23 -12.16 3.83 9.26
N THR A 24 -12.59 2.60 9.57
CA THR A 24 -11.70 1.53 10.03
C THR A 24 -10.65 1.20 8.98
N PHE A 25 -11.05 1.03 7.72
CA PHE A 25 -10.13 0.81 6.60
C PHE A 25 -9.14 1.97 6.46
N ALA A 26 -9.63 3.22 6.49
CA ALA A 26 -8.76 4.38 6.36
C ALA A 26 -7.76 4.47 7.50
N ASN A 27 -8.17 4.22 8.74
CA ASN A 27 -7.28 4.26 9.91
C ASN A 27 -6.20 3.17 9.84
N GLU A 28 -6.58 1.94 9.50
CA GLU A 28 -5.65 0.81 9.36
C GLU A 28 -4.68 1.02 8.20
N ALA A 29 -5.17 1.52 7.05
CA ALA A 29 -4.31 1.87 5.92
C ALA A 29 -3.35 3.01 6.27
N MET A 30 -3.82 4.06 6.96
CA MET A 30 -2.96 5.14 7.41
C MET A 30 -1.95 4.70 8.48
N ALA A 31 -2.27 3.67 9.28
CA ALA A 31 -1.36 3.07 10.24
C ALA A 31 -0.21 2.31 9.57
N LEU A 32 -0.35 1.90 8.31
CA LEU A 32 0.77 1.35 7.54
C LEU A 32 1.91 2.37 7.49
N ILE A 33 1.65 3.62 7.13
CA ILE A 33 2.68 4.69 7.02
C ILE A 33 3.41 4.95 8.37
N LYS A 34 2.80 4.56 9.49
CA LYS A 34 3.34 4.78 10.84
C LYS A 34 4.13 3.58 11.38
N ALA A 35 4.27 2.49 10.63
CA ALA A 35 5.06 1.37 11.12
C ALA A 35 6.52 1.79 11.31
N SER A 36 7.18 1.20 12.30
CA SER A 36 8.56 1.52 12.66
C SER A 36 9.57 0.75 11.82
N ASP A 37 9.23 -0.47 11.43
CA ASP A 37 10.09 -1.38 10.68
C ASP A 37 9.32 -2.24 9.65
N TYR A 38 10.07 -3.04 8.87
CA TYR A 38 9.50 -3.93 7.86
C TYR A 38 8.63 -5.06 8.44
N PRO A 39 9.04 -5.77 9.51
CA PRO A 39 8.20 -6.77 10.15
C PRO A 39 6.85 -6.22 10.63
N GLU A 40 6.84 -5.06 11.28
CA GLU A 40 5.62 -4.41 11.75
C GLU A 40 4.74 -3.97 10.58
N PHE A 41 5.34 -3.46 9.50
CA PHE A 41 4.62 -3.15 8.27
C PHE A 41 3.93 -4.38 7.69
N MET A 42 4.66 -5.49 7.51
CA MET A 42 4.10 -6.72 6.94
C MET A 42 3.00 -7.30 7.82
N ARG A 43 3.15 -7.23 9.15
CA ARG A 43 2.10 -7.63 10.09
C ARG A 43 0.83 -6.79 9.93
N LYS A 44 0.96 -5.48 9.75
CA LYS A 44 -0.19 -4.59 9.49
C LYS A 44 -0.80 -4.84 8.11
N VAL A 45 0.01 -5.15 7.09
CA VAL A 45 -0.46 -5.53 5.74
C VAL A 45 -1.33 -6.79 5.82
N GLU A 46 -0.84 -7.83 6.49
CA GLU A 46 -1.58 -9.09 6.67
C GLU A 46 -2.88 -8.88 7.44
N LEU A 47 -2.84 -8.08 8.51
CA LEU A 47 -4.04 -7.73 9.27
C LEU A 47 -5.06 -6.98 8.41
N LEU A 48 -4.62 -6.04 7.57
CA LEU A 48 -5.47 -5.28 6.68
C LEU A 48 -6.10 -6.19 5.61
N ILE A 49 -5.34 -7.12 5.03
CA ILE A 49 -5.84 -8.13 4.08
C ILE A 49 -6.86 -9.04 4.77
N LYS A 50 -6.58 -9.51 5.99
CA LYS A 50 -7.50 -10.37 6.75
C LYS A 50 -8.83 -9.67 7.06
N LYS A 51 -8.80 -8.37 7.37
CA LYS A 51 -10.01 -7.56 7.63
C LYS A 51 -10.74 -7.16 6.33
N PHE A 52 -10.00 -6.94 5.25
CA PHE A 52 -10.51 -6.45 3.97
C PHE A 52 -9.98 -7.31 2.80
N PRO A 53 -10.41 -8.57 2.67
CA PRO A 53 -9.87 -9.50 1.67
C PRO A 53 -10.09 -8.99 0.24
N LYS A 54 -11.18 -8.27 -0.01
CA LYS A 54 -11.46 -7.67 -1.33
C LYS A 54 -10.49 -6.53 -1.70
N ALA A 55 -9.79 -5.96 -0.72
CA ALA A 55 -8.75 -4.96 -0.93
C ALA A 55 -7.36 -5.59 -1.11
N GLU A 56 -7.22 -6.91 -1.03
CA GLU A 56 -5.92 -7.61 -1.02
C GLU A 56 -5.02 -7.20 -2.19
N GLY A 57 -5.53 -7.18 -3.41
CA GLY A 57 -4.76 -6.77 -4.58
C GLY A 57 -4.19 -5.36 -4.45
N TRP A 58 -4.99 -4.42 -3.92
CA TRP A 58 -4.56 -3.05 -3.66
C TRP A 58 -3.55 -2.98 -2.52
N VAL A 59 -3.76 -3.69 -1.42
CA VAL A 59 -2.84 -3.70 -0.28
C VAL A 59 -1.50 -4.31 -0.68
N ARG A 60 -1.50 -5.47 -1.36
CA ARG A 60 -0.29 -6.13 -1.85
C ARG A 60 0.46 -5.27 -2.86
N TRP A 61 -0.24 -4.53 -3.72
CA TRP A 61 0.40 -3.60 -4.65
C TRP A 61 1.23 -2.54 -3.93
N TRP A 62 0.69 -1.95 -2.86
CA TRP A 62 1.43 -1.01 -2.01
C TRP A 62 2.52 -1.65 -1.15
N ALA A 63 2.38 -2.93 -0.81
CA ALA A 63 3.40 -3.69 -0.09
C ALA A 63 4.60 -4.11 -0.96
N ARG A 64 4.53 -3.98 -2.29
CA ARG A 64 5.66 -4.24 -3.18
C ARG A 64 6.82 -3.30 -2.85
N LYS A 65 8.04 -3.84 -2.79
CA LYS A 65 9.28 -3.10 -2.45
C LYS A 65 9.39 -1.75 -3.16
N TYR A 66 9.06 -1.66 -4.45
CA TYR A 66 9.16 -0.42 -5.23
C TYR A 66 8.22 0.70 -4.74
N HIS A 67 7.01 0.37 -4.29
CA HIS A 67 6.03 1.34 -3.79
C HIS A 67 6.12 1.54 -2.28
N ALA A 68 6.55 0.51 -1.53
CA ALA A 68 6.80 0.60 -0.10
C ALA A 68 7.89 1.65 0.22
N LYS A 69 8.92 1.77 -0.62
CA LYS A 69 9.94 2.86 -0.56
C LYS A 69 9.34 4.26 -0.57
N MET A 70 8.29 4.47 -1.38
CA MET A 70 7.61 5.77 -1.46
C MET A 70 6.74 6.04 -0.23
N LEU A 71 6.38 5.00 0.51
CA LEU A 71 5.56 5.06 1.71
C LEU A 71 6.38 5.19 2.99
N PHE A 72 7.60 4.66 2.99
CA PHE A 72 8.45 4.58 4.17
C PHE A 72 9.85 5.12 3.92
N LYS A 73 10.20 6.20 4.64
CA LYS A 73 11.58 6.67 4.78
C LYS A 73 12.58 5.59 5.26
N PRO A 74 12.28 4.72 6.25
CA PRO A 74 13.28 3.74 6.73
C PRO A 74 13.61 2.62 5.74
N PHE A 75 12.79 2.39 4.70
CA PHE A 75 13.18 1.46 3.64
C PHE A 75 14.30 2.00 2.75
N CYS A 76 14.62 3.30 2.78
CA CYS A 76 15.78 3.83 2.05
C CYS A 76 17.09 3.21 2.52
N GLU A 77 17.19 2.75 3.77
CA GLU A 77 18.45 2.25 4.34
C GLU A 77 18.77 0.79 3.96
N MET A 78 17.76 -0.05 3.67
CA MET A 78 17.97 -1.47 3.32
C MET A 78 18.33 -1.73 1.84
N LEU A 79 18.35 -0.72 0.97
CA LEU A 79 18.35 -0.91 -0.49
C LEU A 79 19.66 -0.68 -1.21
N VAL A 80 20.74 -0.42 -0.48
CA VAL A 80 22.06 -0.24 -1.10
C VAL A 80 22.58 -1.57 -1.69
N GLU A 81 22.10 -2.73 -1.24
CA GLU A 81 22.62 -4.02 -1.69
C GLU A 81 21.89 -4.63 -2.91
N ASP A 82 20.65 -4.23 -3.20
CA ASP A 82 19.79 -4.88 -4.22
C ASP A 82 19.62 -4.05 -5.52
N TRP A 83 20.51 -3.07 -5.79
CA TRP A 83 20.38 -2.16 -6.95
C TRP A 83 20.67 -2.82 -8.31
N ASN A 84 21.35 -3.96 -8.35
CA ASN A 84 21.83 -4.58 -9.61
C ASN A 84 20.85 -5.53 -10.31
N SER A 85 19.61 -5.72 -9.81
CA SER A 85 18.72 -6.78 -10.31
C SER A 85 17.38 -6.29 -10.90
N MET A 86 17.30 -5.06 -11.41
CA MET A 86 16.04 -4.57 -12.02
C MET A 86 15.92 -4.91 -13.51
N PRO A 87 14.95 -5.73 -13.95
CA PRO A 87 14.46 -5.65 -15.32
C PRO A 87 13.50 -4.46 -15.46
N SER A 88 13.78 -3.63 -16.46
CA SER A 88 12.97 -2.49 -16.88
C SER A 88 11.65 -2.96 -17.49
N THR A 89 10.54 -2.89 -16.76
CA THR A 89 9.17 -2.63 -17.27
C THR A 89 8.32 -2.26 -16.04
N THR A 90 7.45 -1.25 -16.03
CA THR A 90 6.19 -1.25 -16.78
C THR A 90 5.57 0.15 -16.74
N ASN A 91 5.16 0.57 -17.94
CA ASN A 91 4.52 1.79 -18.42
C ASN A 91 3.63 2.62 -17.46
N PRO A 92 3.76 3.95 -17.51
CA PRO A 92 2.73 4.91 -17.17
C PRO A 92 1.88 5.27 -18.41
N GLN A 93 0.78 4.56 -18.66
CA GLN A 93 -0.34 4.96 -19.54
C GLN A 93 -1.56 4.20 -19.00
N GLU A 94 -2.70 4.78 -18.64
CA GLU A 94 -3.57 5.62 -19.46
C GLU A 94 -4.19 6.77 -18.63
N SER A 95 -3.92 7.99 -19.06
CA SER A 95 -4.85 9.11 -18.99
C SER A 95 -5.02 9.60 -20.41
N GLN A 96 -6.21 9.42 -20.97
CA GLN A 96 -6.86 10.15 -22.07
C GLN A 96 -8.17 9.38 -22.31
N HIS A 97 -9.32 9.90 -21.87
CA HIS A 97 -10.23 10.77 -22.64
C HIS A 97 -10.74 10.10 -23.91
#